data_AF-A0A7J5E7N9-F1
#
_entry.id   AF-A0A7J5E7N9-F1
#
_cell.length_a   1.000
_cell.length_b   1.000
_cell.length_c   1.000
_cell.angle_alpha   90.00
_cell.angle_beta   90.00
_cell.angle_gamma   90.00
#
_symmetry.space_group_name_H-M   'P 1'
#
loop_
_entity.id
_entity.type
_entity.pdbx_description
1 polymer ?
#
loop_
_entity_poly.entity_id
_entity_poly.type
_entity_poly.pdbx_seq_one_letter_code
_entity_poly.pdbx_strand_id
1 'polypeptide(L)' 'MTLKEIKRNLMRKAGSVILPFAVDILCKSLRIKIENGEAVKKLIDENKNFVVAFWHGSMLVGWFLHSRKNFAALVSQS' A
#
# COMPACT_ATOMS: atom_id res chain seq x y z
N MET A 1 3.98 -33.41 8.95
CA MET A 1 4.21 -32.01 9.36
C MET A 1 4.30 -31.97 10.87
N THR A 2 5.29 -31.27 11.41
CA THR A 2 5.42 -31.08 12.85
C THR A 2 4.36 -30.08 13.35
N LEU A 3 3.96 -30.16 14.63
CA LEU A 3 3.00 -29.21 15.23
C LEU A 3 3.45 -27.74 15.06
N LYS A 4 4.76 -27.51 15.11
CA LYS A 4 5.40 -26.22 14.89
C LYS A 4 5.15 -25.68 13.47
N GLU A 5 5.22 -26.53 12.45
CA GLU A 5 4.94 -26.16 11.06
C GLU A 5 3.47 -25.82 10.85
N ILE A 6 2.56 -26.58 11.46
CA ILE A 6 1.12 -26.34 11.38
C ILE A 6 0.80 -24.97 11.99
N LYS A 7 1.29 -24.69 13.20
CA LYS A 7 1.10 -23.39 13.87
C LYS A 7 1.66 -22.23 13.05
N ARG A 8 2.88 -22.38 12.51
CA ARG A 8 3.50 -21.36 11.66
C ARG A 8 2.67 -21.08 10.41
N ASN A 9 2.21 -22.12 9.73
CA ASN A 9 1.42 -21.98 8.51
C ASN A 9 0.05 -21.36 8.79
N LEU A 10 -0.58 -21.73 9.91
CA LEU A 10 -1.84 -21.11 10.36
C LEU A 10 -1.64 -19.61 10.64
N MET A 11 -0.59 -19.23 11.38
CA MET A 11 -0.28 -17.83 11.66
C MET A 11 -0.01 -17.03 10.39
N ARG A 12 0.72 -17.60 9.42
CA ARG A 12 0.97 -16.94 8.12
C ARG A 12 -0.32 -16.73 7.35
N LYS A 13 -1.20 -17.74 7.31
CA LYS A 13 -2.52 -17.64 6.66
C LYS A 13 -3.39 -16.58 7.33
N ALA A 14 -3.51 -16.63 8.66
CA ALA A 14 -4.26 -15.65 9.43
C ALA A 14 -3.73 -14.23 9.19
N GLY A 15 -2.40 -14.04 9.26
CA GLY A 15 -1.75 -12.77 8.98
C GLY A 15 -2.02 -12.26 7.56
N SER A 16 -1.94 -13.13 6.55
CA SER A 16 -2.22 -12.75 5.16
C SER A 16 -3.67 -12.35 4.89
N VAL A 17 -4.61 -12.71 5.77
CA VAL A 17 -6.03 -12.34 5.65
C VAL A 17 -6.35 -11.12 6.53
N ILE A 18 -5.89 -11.12 7.78
CA ILE A 18 -6.22 -10.09 8.76
C ILE A 18 -5.46 -8.79 8.48
N LEU A 19 -4.17 -8.87 8.14
CA LEU A 19 -3.33 -7.67 8.01
C LEU A 19 -3.78 -6.76 6.86
N PRO A 20 -4.09 -7.25 5.65
CA PRO A 20 -4.61 -6.39 4.59
C PRO A 20 -5.91 -5.70 4.97
N PHE A 21 -6.80 -6.41 5.66
CA PHE A 21 -8.07 -5.87 6.13
C PHE A 21 -7.88 -4.77 7.18
N ALA A 22 -6.99 -5.00 8.16
CA ALA A 22 -6.67 -4.00 9.18
C ALA A 22 -6.03 -2.73 8.57
N VAL A 23 -5.10 -2.91 7.63
CA VAL A 23 -4.46 -1.79 6.91
C VAL A 23 -5.47 -1.03 6.05
N ASP A 24 -6.38 -1.73 5.36
CA ASP A 24 -7.42 -1.11 4.54
C ASP A 24 -8.40 -0.28 5.38
N ILE A 25 -8.87 -0.81 6.53
CA ILE A 25 -9.71 -0.05 7.47
C ILE A 25 -8.96 1.17 7.98
N LEU A 26 -7.72 1.00 8.43
CA LEU A 26 -6.90 2.11 8.94
C LEU A 26 -6.83 3.22 7.89
N CYS A 27 -6.38 2.91 6.68
CA CYS A 27 -6.22 3.90 5.62
C CYS A 27 -7.54 4.55 5.19
N LYS A 28 -8.65 3.79 5.16
CA LYS A 28 -9.99 4.34 4.87
C LYS A 28 -10.52 5.26 5.97
N SER A 29 -10.11 5.06 7.21
CA SER A 29 -10.50 5.89 8.35
C SER A 29 -9.74 7.23 8.42
N LEU A 30 -8.66 7.39 7.66
CA LEU A 30 -7.87 8.61 7.65
C LEU A 30 -8.56 9.72 6.84
N ARG A 31 -8.49 10.95 7.36
CA ARG A 31 -8.78 12.15 6.57
C ARG A 31 -7.54 12.55 5.77
N ILE A 32 -7.56 12.29 4.47
CA ILE A 32 -6.42 12.55 3.57
C ILE A 32 -6.64 13.88 2.84
N LYS A 33 -5.64 14.77 2.88
CA LYS A 33 -5.55 15.97 2.05
C LYS A 33 -4.38 15.83 1.09
N ILE A 34 -4.62 16.07 -0.19
CA ILE A 34 -3.60 16.00 -1.25
C ILE A 34 -3.32 17.43 -1.70
N GLU A 35 -2.05 17.81 -1.65
CA GLU A 35 -1.56 19.11 -2.15
C GLU A 35 -0.85 18.87 -3.49
N ASN A 36 -1.04 19.77 -4.46
CA ASN A 36 -0.40 19.70 -5.79
C ASN A 36 -0.64 18.37 -6.55
N GLY A 37 -1.81 17.77 -6.36
CA GLY A 37 -2.15 16.46 -6.92
C GLY A 37 -2.61 16.47 -8.38
N GLU A 38 -2.75 17.64 -9.01
CA GLU A 38 -3.37 17.83 -10.32
C GLU A 38 -2.63 17.07 -11.42
N ALA A 39 -1.29 17.12 -11.40
CA ALA A 39 -0.46 16.42 -12.38
C ALA A 39 -0.65 14.89 -12.29
N VAL A 40 -0.67 14.36 -11.08
CA VAL A 40 -0.87 12.91 -10.85
C VAL A 40 -2.29 12.49 -11.23
N LYS A 41 -3.29 13.31 -10.92
CA LYS A 41 -4.68 13.06 -11.32
C LYS A 41 -4.80 12.97 -12.85
N LYS A 42 -4.19 13.92 -13.59
CA LYS A 42 -4.17 13.89 -15.05
C LYS A 42 -3.55 12.60 -15.59
N LEU A 43 -2.42 12.16 -15.03
CA LEU A 43 -1.76 10.91 -15.44
C LEU A 43 -2.65 9.69 -15.18
N ILE A 44 -3.38 9.66 -14.06
CA ILE A 44 -4.35 8.60 -13.75
C ILE A 44 -5.52 8.60 -14.74
N ASP A 45 -6.10 9.78 -15.01
CA ASP A 45 -7.26 9.94 -15.90
C ASP A 45 -6.90 9.56 -17.36
N GLU A 46 -5.67 9.86 -17.79
CA GLU A 46 -5.12 9.47 -19.10
C GLU A 46 -4.56 8.04 -19.14
N ASN A 47 -4.67 7.29 -18.03
CA ASN A 47 -4.14 5.93 -17.88
C ASN A 47 -2.65 5.81 -18.24
N LYS A 48 -1.84 6.81 -17.87
CA LYS A 48 -0.40 6.86 -18.11
C LYS A 48 0.36 6.22 -16.95
N ASN A 49 1.53 5.66 -17.29
CA ASN A 49 2.47 5.15 -16.29
C ASN A 49 3.19 6.31 -15.61
N PHE A 50 3.42 6.21 -14.30
CA PHE A 50 4.19 7.20 -13.53
C PHE A 50 4.97 6.55 -12.40
N VAL A 51 5.94 7.28 -11.85
CA VAL A 51 6.73 6.85 -10.69
C VAL A 51 6.33 7.68 -9.50
N VAL A 52 6.11 7.03 -8.36
CA VAL A 52 5.92 7.71 -7.07
C VAL A 52 7.10 7.37 -6.17
N ALA A 53 7.77 8.41 -5.67
CA ALA A 53 8.86 8.26 -4.71
C ALA A 53 8.35 8.44 -3.29
N PHE A 54 8.71 7.53 -2.38
CA PHE A 54 8.34 7.56 -0.98
C PHE A 54 9.57 7.44 -0.07
N TRP A 55 9.48 8.06 1.11
CA TRP A 55 10.32 7.70 2.24
C TRP A 55 9.74 6.46 2.93
N HIS A 56 10.59 5.54 3.40
CA HIS A 56 10.13 4.29 4.01
C HIS A 56 9.09 4.52 5.13
N GLY A 57 9.30 5.51 5.99
CA GLY A 57 8.41 5.82 7.11
C GLY A 57 7.05 6.44 6.73
N SER A 58 6.89 6.95 5.51
CA SER A 58 5.67 7.65 5.07
C SER A 58 5.00 7.00 3.86
N MET A 59 5.46 5.82 3.44
CA MET A 59 4.99 5.20 2.20
C MET A 59 3.57 4.64 2.27
N LEU A 60 3.05 4.32 3.46
CA LEU A 60 1.80 3.57 3.61
C LEU A 60 0.60 4.25 2.94
N VAL A 61 0.37 5.53 3.22
CA VAL A 61 -0.75 6.29 2.66
C VAL A 61 -0.57 6.49 1.16
N GLY A 62 0.64 6.86 0.73
CA GLY A 62 0.94 7.03 -0.69
C GLY A 62 0.76 5.74 -1.49
N TRP A 63 1.23 4.62 -0.94
CA TRP A 63 0.99 3.29 -1.50
C TRP A 63 -0.50 2.99 -1.55
N PHE A 64 -1.24 3.21 -0.47
CA PHE A 64 -2.68 2.96 -0.43
C PHE A 64 -3.43 3.72 -1.53
N LEU A 65 -3.13 5.02 -1.70
CA LEU A 65 -3.76 5.88 -2.72
C LEU A 65 -3.49 5.42 -4.15
N HIS A 66 -2.29 4.91 -4.43
CA HIS A 66 -1.85 4.56 -5.79
C HIS A 66 -1.85 3.06 -6.08
N SER A 67 -2.06 2.19 -5.08
CA SER A 67 -1.93 0.72 -5.15
C SER A 67 -2.74 0.04 -6.26
N ARG A 68 -3.80 0.70 -6.75
CA ARG A 68 -4.67 0.21 -7.84
C ARG A 68 -4.52 0.99 -9.14
N LYS A 69 -3.43 1.74 -9.31
CA LYS A 69 -3.13 2.59 -10.47
C LYS A 69 -1.89 2.06 -11.19
N ASN A 70 -1.65 2.54 -12.41
CA ASN A 70 -0.46 2.18 -13.19
C ASN A 70 0.76 2.99 -12.74
N PHE A 71 1.34 2.61 -11.60
CA PHE A 71 2.52 3.29 -11.05
C PHE A 71 3.63 2.31 -10.67
N ALA A 72 4.86 2.81 -10.70
CA ALA A 72 6.00 2.19 -10.05
C ALA A 72 6.34 2.97 -8.77
N ALA A 73 6.70 2.25 -7.70
CA ALA A 73 7.12 2.85 -6.44
C ALA A 73 8.66 2.85 -6.35
N LEU A 74 9.24 4.01 -6.01
CA LEU A 74 10.62 4.12 -5.57
C LEU A 74 10.62 4.43 -4.08
N VAL A 75 11.18 3.55 -3.25
CA VAL A 75 11.18 3.72 -1.80
C VAL A 75 12.62 3.92 -1.35
N SER A 76 12.86 4.94 -0.52
CA SER A 76 14.18 5.15 0.08
C SER A 76 14.63 3.90 0.84
N GLN A 77 15.91 3.56 0.74
CA GLN A 77 16.48 2.58 1.66
C GLN A 77 16.40 3.13 3.09
N SER A 78 16.25 2.23 4.05
CA SER A 78 16.22 2.56 5.48
C SER A 78 17.63 2.54 6.05
#